data_AF-A0A9P9F6B3-F1
#
_entry.id   AF-A0A9P9F6B3-F1
#
_cell.length_a   1.000
_cell.length_b   1.000
_cell.length_c   1.000
_cell.angle_alpha   90.00
_cell.angle_beta   90.00
_cell.angle_gamma   90.00
#
_symmetry.space_group_name_H-M   'P 1'
#
loop_
_entity.id
_entity.type
_entity.pdbx_description
1 polymer ?
#
loop_
_entity_poly.entity_id
_entity_poly.type
_entity_poly.pdbx_seq_one_letter_code
_entity_poly.pdbx_strand_id
1 'polypeptide(L)'
;MARPGGWNLNGLDFSQGPEVRALIFGNGRAEEVPLDAFISEKYSSHIAASKRPTIQVLESHGGHRAGVGASRDLFEQICQSWGIRELFQQKINKPGSLPYFVHLSEEASLPTKTRCIKAIDLGFRWGPGHSNYVVFFGRFDFENSTFRAFLSSRNVLRCPSALELMVSKSDALRGHPLELFHLILECCEHYIDRDAQDCNKKMIEIGASLQVMDKGWTDGWGIHRANDSSDKSSTIYVTLDSVSWLKKNCCELIDIGQRYLDLAEDIRNTYHCDIPKDGVGDITHRAKLHCHMLVYLEAVLASQFNFHNNVLMQQQAQSALALSKSSKNIAAASQKDASSMKTISYLTLIFLPATFVSAIFSTTIFDFQNWGTGGNASVVSPGWWVFFSELQLNNVDYTKRMVLVAWE
;
A
#
# COMPACT_ATOMS: atom_id res chain seq x y z
N MET A 1 1.88 6.18 -3.74
CA MET A 1 0.85 7.09 -4.31
C MET A 1 1.43 7.78 -5.53
N ALA A 2 0.76 7.71 -6.68
CA ALA A 2 1.05 8.67 -7.75
C ALA A 2 0.72 10.05 -7.19
N ARG A 3 1.68 10.99 -7.21
CA ARG A 3 1.39 12.36 -6.76
C ARG A 3 0.29 12.95 -7.65
N PRO A 4 -0.69 13.70 -7.10
CA PRO A 4 -1.69 14.38 -7.91
C PRO A 4 -0.95 15.37 -8.84
N GLY A 5 -0.69 14.93 -10.06
CA GLY A 5 -0.08 15.76 -11.09
C GLY A 5 -1.11 16.77 -11.51
N GLY A 6 -0.98 18.00 -11.01
CA GLY A 6 -1.55 19.14 -11.69
C GLY A 6 -0.90 19.22 -13.07
N TRP A 7 -1.74 19.26 -14.10
CA TRP A 7 -1.45 19.39 -15.53
C TRP A 7 -0.72 20.70 -15.89
N ASN A 8 -0.24 21.41 -14.88
CA ASN A 8 0.15 22.81 -14.90
C ASN A 8 1.34 23.10 -13.97
N LEU A 9 2.13 22.08 -13.64
CA LEU A 9 3.38 22.24 -12.87
C LEU A 9 4.52 22.47 -13.86
N ASN A 10 5.18 23.63 -13.76
CA ASN A 10 6.43 24.00 -14.46
C ASN A 10 7.63 23.13 -14.03
N GLY A 11 7.47 21.80 -14.01
CA GLY A 11 8.51 20.85 -13.65
C GLY A 11 9.23 20.33 -14.88
N LEU A 12 10.57 20.33 -14.82
CA LEU A 12 11.49 19.71 -15.78
C LEU A 12 11.25 18.20 -16.02
N ASP A 13 10.25 17.57 -15.38
CA ASP A 13 9.89 16.15 -15.59
C ASP A 13 9.14 15.90 -16.91
N PHE A 14 8.71 16.95 -17.64
CA PHE A 14 8.16 16.83 -18.99
C PHE A 14 9.24 16.68 -20.09
N SER A 15 10.53 16.59 -19.73
CA SER A 15 11.66 16.83 -20.65
C SER A 15 12.36 15.60 -21.25
N GLN A 16 11.85 14.38 -21.09
CA GLN A 16 12.29 13.20 -21.86
C GLN A 16 11.07 12.32 -22.15
N GLY A 17 10.31 12.68 -23.19
CA GLY A 17 8.88 12.39 -23.32
C GLY A 17 8.50 10.91 -23.54
N PRO A 18 7.26 10.51 -23.17
CA PRO A 18 6.60 9.38 -23.80
C PRO A 18 6.02 9.83 -25.16
N GLU A 19 6.23 9.02 -26.20
CA GLU A 19 5.66 9.23 -27.55
C GLU A 19 4.16 9.48 -27.46
N VAL A 20 3.74 10.72 -27.72
CA VAL A 20 2.33 11.05 -27.94
C VAL A 20 1.96 10.51 -29.33
N ARG A 21 1.00 9.61 -29.38
CA ARG A 21 0.51 9.02 -30.62
C ARG A 21 -0.81 9.64 -31.01
N ALA A 22 -0.91 10.09 -32.25
CA ALA A 22 -2.16 10.59 -32.80
C ALA A 22 -2.81 9.50 -33.64
N LEU A 23 -3.99 9.08 -33.24
CA LEU A 23 -4.72 7.97 -33.83
C LEU A 23 -6.02 8.50 -34.45
N ILE A 24 -6.32 8.05 -35.66
CA ILE A 24 -7.56 8.39 -36.35
C ILE A 24 -8.29 7.10 -36.71
N PHE A 25 -9.58 7.06 -36.41
CA PHE A 25 -10.48 6.04 -36.91
C PHE A 25 -11.50 6.69 -37.85
N GLY A 26 -11.51 6.25 -39.10
CA GLY A 26 -12.42 6.71 -40.14
C GLY A 26 -12.59 5.63 -41.20
N ASN A 27 -13.77 5.54 -41.81
CA ASN A 27 -14.09 4.50 -42.82
C ASN A 27 -13.85 3.06 -42.34
N GLY A 28 -13.94 2.81 -41.03
CA GLY A 28 -13.76 1.47 -40.47
C GLY A 28 -12.30 0.99 -40.45
N ARG A 29 -11.33 1.89 -40.59
CA ARG A 29 -9.90 1.63 -40.40
C ARG A 29 -9.37 2.57 -39.32
N ALA A 30 -8.47 2.05 -38.50
CA ALA A 30 -7.72 2.83 -37.53
C ALA A 30 -6.28 2.99 -38.03
N GLU A 31 -5.75 4.21 -38.00
CA GLU A 31 -4.42 4.55 -38.50
C GLU A 31 -3.73 5.49 -37.52
N GLU A 32 -2.42 5.34 -37.39
CA GLU A 32 -1.57 6.29 -36.67
C GLU A 32 -1.07 7.36 -37.65
N VAL A 33 -1.20 8.63 -37.26
CA VAL A 33 -0.91 9.79 -38.10
C VAL A 33 0.18 10.63 -37.43
N PRO A 34 1.13 11.22 -38.19
CA PRO A 34 2.11 12.13 -37.62
C PRO A 34 1.44 13.33 -36.93
N LEU A 35 1.97 13.72 -35.77
CA LEU A 35 1.40 14.79 -34.93
C LEU A 35 1.25 16.12 -35.68
N ASP A 36 2.21 16.47 -36.55
CA ASP A 36 2.16 17.71 -37.35
C ASP A 36 1.00 17.71 -38.36
N ALA A 37 0.69 16.55 -38.94
CA ALA A 37 -0.44 16.38 -39.85
C ALA A 37 -1.78 16.39 -39.09
N PHE A 38 -1.79 15.89 -37.86
CA PHE A 38 -2.96 15.85 -36.98
C PHE A 38 -3.41 17.24 -36.50
N ILE A 39 -2.46 18.16 -36.29
CA ILE A 39 -2.73 19.53 -35.82
C ILE A 39 -3.10 20.47 -36.98
N SER A 40 -2.71 20.15 -38.21
CA SER A 40 -2.99 21.00 -39.38
C SER A 40 -4.49 21.10 -39.71
N GLU A 41 -4.99 22.33 -39.93
CA GLU A 41 -6.37 22.62 -40.37
C GLU A 41 -6.78 21.89 -41.66
N LYS A 42 -5.82 21.53 -42.52
CA LYS A 42 -6.07 20.79 -43.77
C LYS A 42 -6.62 19.38 -43.53
N TYR A 43 -6.24 18.71 -42.45
CA TYR A 43 -6.75 17.37 -42.13
C TYR A 43 -8.12 17.44 -41.44
N SER A 44 -8.30 18.43 -40.56
CA SER A 44 -9.59 18.70 -39.90
C SER A 44 -10.71 19.04 -40.90
N SER A 45 -10.39 19.75 -41.98
CA SER A 45 -11.34 20.09 -43.05
C SER A 45 -11.66 18.92 -44.00
N HIS A 46 -10.69 18.05 -44.31
CA HIS A 46 -10.94 16.82 -45.08
C HIS A 46 -11.83 15.82 -44.31
N ILE A 47 -11.69 15.75 -42.98
CA ILE A 47 -12.52 14.93 -42.10
C ILE A 47 -13.93 15.52 -41.94
N ALA A 48 -14.05 16.84 -41.77
CA ALA A 48 -15.34 17.53 -41.70
C ALA A 48 -16.17 17.41 -43.00
N ALA A 49 -15.53 17.21 -44.16
CA ALA A 49 -16.21 16.96 -45.43
C ALA A 49 -16.76 15.52 -45.57
N SER A 50 -16.31 14.59 -44.71
CA SER A 50 -16.78 13.21 -44.68
C SER A 50 -18.01 13.11 -43.77
N LYS A 51 -19.19 12.79 -44.33
CA LYS A 51 -20.45 12.53 -43.57
C LYS A 51 -20.40 11.27 -42.67
N ARG A 52 -19.23 10.71 -42.38
CA ARG A 52 -19.07 9.44 -41.66
C ARG A 52 -18.51 9.69 -40.26
N PRO A 53 -18.88 8.86 -39.28
CA PRO A 53 -18.35 8.96 -37.93
C PRO A 53 -16.83 8.85 -37.94
N THR A 54 -16.15 9.83 -37.35
CA THR A 54 -14.69 9.82 -37.23
C THR A 54 -14.28 10.03 -35.79
N ILE A 55 -13.28 9.28 -35.35
CA ILE A 55 -12.72 9.36 -34.01
C ILE A 55 -11.27 9.80 -34.13
N GLN A 56 -10.88 10.79 -33.33
CA GLN A 56 -9.50 11.26 -33.22
C GLN A 56 -9.06 11.08 -31.77
N VAL A 57 -8.04 10.27 -31.53
CA VAL A 57 -7.51 10.00 -30.19
C VAL A 57 -6.06 10.43 -30.11
N LEU A 58 -5.75 11.29 -29.15
CA LEU A 58 -4.37 11.57 -28.76
C LEU A 58 -4.02 10.71 -27.56
N GLU A 59 -3.23 9.67 -27.80
CA GLU A 59 -2.81 8.71 -26.79
C GLU A 59 -1.44 9.11 -26.22
N SER A 60 -1.32 9.07 -24.90
CA SER A 60 -0.04 9.25 -24.21
C SER A 60 0.19 8.14 -23.20
N HIS A 61 1.38 7.55 -23.21
CA HIS A 61 1.72 6.55 -22.20
C HIS A 61 1.96 7.22 -20.84
N GLY A 62 1.25 6.74 -19.82
CA GLY A 62 1.22 7.40 -18.52
C GLY A 62 2.54 7.31 -17.77
N GLY A 63 3.04 8.46 -17.28
CA GLY A 63 4.25 8.56 -16.45
C GLY A 63 4.02 8.28 -14.96
N HIS A 64 4.95 8.75 -14.11
CA HIS A 64 4.83 8.64 -12.64
C HIS A 64 3.70 9.50 -12.03
N ARG A 65 3.12 10.41 -12.81
CA ARG A 65 2.01 11.28 -12.41
C ARG A 65 0.82 11.03 -13.33
N ALA A 66 -0.40 11.14 -12.79
CA ALA A 66 -1.63 11.03 -13.57
C ALA A 66 -1.82 12.27 -14.45
N GLY A 67 -1.72 12.12 -15.77
CA GLY A 67 -1.84 13.21 -16.74
C GLY A 67 -1.57 12.77 -18.17
N VAL A 68 -1.87 13.62 -19.15
CA VAL A 68 -1.45 13.43 -20.55
C VAL A 68 0.00 13.92 -20.65
N GLY A 69 0.89 13.08 -21.17
CA GLY A 69 2.30 13.40 -21.38
C GLY A 69 2.54 14.27 -22.61
N ALA A 70 1.89 15.44 -22.68
CA ALA A 70 2.09 16.46 -23.71
C ALA A 70 2.65 17.75 -23.08
N SER A 71 3.35 18.57 -23.86
CA SER A 71 3.73 19.91 -23.41
C SER A 71 2.48 20.76 -23.20
N ARG A 72 2.55 21.73 -22.27
CA ARG A 72 1.41 22.61 -21.97
C ARG A 72 0.93 23.37 -23.20
N ASP A 73 1.87 23.90 -23.99
CA ASP A 73 1.56 24.67 -25.19
C ASP A 73 0.83 23.81 -26.24
N LEU A 74 1.30 22.57 -26.44
CA LEU A 74 0.66 21.60 -27.33
C LEU A 74 -0.75 21.25 -26.85
N PHE A 75 -0.91 21.03 -25.55
CA PHE A 75 -2.19 20.70 -24.94
C PHE A 75 -3.21 21.84 -25.10
N GLU A 76 -2.80 23.08 -24.81
CA GLU A 76 -3.66 24.26 -24.95
C GLU A 76 -4.01 24.51 -26.43
N GLN A 77 -3.05 24.36 -27.35
CA GLN A 77 -3.28 24.49 -28.79
C GLN A 77 -4.32 23.48 -29.31
N ILE A 78 -4.22 22.21 -28.90
CA ILE A 78 -5.17 21.16 -29.31
C ILE A 78 -6.55 21.38 -28.67
N CYS A 79 -6.60 21.78 -27.40
CA CYS A 79 -7.87 22.10 -26.77
C CYS A 79 -8.58 23.27 -27.47
N GLN A 80 -7.84 24.29 -27.90
CA GLN A 80 -8.37 25.39 -28.70
C GLN A 80 -8.86 24.92 -30.07
N SER A 81 -8.08 24.10 -30.79
CA SER A 81 -8.47 23.59 -32.11
C SER A 81 -9.69 22.68 -32.07
N TRP A 82 -9.84 21.90 -31.00
CA TRP A 82 -11.00 21.03 -30.79
C TRP A 82 -12.21 21.76 -30.19
N GLY A 83 -12.04 22.99 -29.72
CA GLY A 83 -13.08 23.77 -29.05
C GLY A 83 -13.43 23.28 -27.65
N ILE A 84 -12.53 22.59 -26.94
CA ILE A 84 -12.77 22.17 -25.55
C ILE A 84 -12.78 23.41 -24.65
N ARG A 85 -13.89 23.66 -23.94
CA ARG A 85 -14.07 24.86 -23.12
C ARG A 85 -13.12 24.90 -21.93
N GLU A 86 -12.58 26.09 -21.62
CA GLU A 86 -11.69 26.29 -20.47
C GLU A 86 -12.32 25.88 -19.13
N LEU A 87 -13.62 26.11 -18.95
CA LEU A 87 -14.35 25.68 -17.75
C LEU A 87 -14.30 24.14 -17.57
N PHE A 88 -14.37 23.39 -18.66
CA PHE A 88 -14.24 21.93 -18.63
C PHE A 88 -12.80 21.52 -18.32
N GLN A 89 -11.82 22.17 -18.97
CA GLN A 89 -10.39 21.94 -18.72
C GLN A 89 -10.04 22.18 -17.24
N GLN A 90 -10.52 23.26 -16.64
CA GLN A 90 -10.30 23.55 -15.22
C GLN A 90 -10.90 22.48 -14.31
N LYS A 91 -12.09 21.94 -14.65
CA LYS A 91 -12.74 20.87 -13.89
C LYS A 91 -11.96 19.56 -13.99
N ILE A 92 -11.58 19.12 -15.18
CA ILE A 92 -10.89 17.84 -15.38
C ILE A 92 -9.44 17.89 -14.84
N ASN A 93 -8.80 19.06 -14.88
CA ASN A 93 -7.42 19.26 -14.44
C ASN A 93 -7.24 19.51 -12.94
N LYS A 94 -8.31 19.51 -12.12
CA LYS A 94 -8.20 19.77 -10.68
C LYS A 94 -7.25 18.76 -10.00
N PRO A 95 -6.17 19.21 -9.34
CA PRO A 95 -5.27 18.31 -8.63
C PRO A 95 -6.01 17.61 -7.49
N GLY A 96 -5.88 16.27 -7.41
CA GLY A 96 -6.46 15.45 -6.33
C GLY A 96 -7.85 14.86 -6.58
N SER A 97 -8.48 15.09 -7.73
CA SER A 97 -9.85 14.63 -8.05
C SER A 97 -9.91 13.22 -8.69
N LEU A 98 -9.26 12.22 -8.09
CA LEU A 98 -9.49 10.83 -8.48
C LEU A 98 -10.45 10.17 -7.48
N PRO A 99 -11.53 9.52 -7.96
CA PRO A 99 -12.06 9.46 -9.33
C PRO A 99 -12.92 10.69 -9.63
N TYR A 100 -13.19 10.96 -10.91
CA TYR A 100 -14.06 12.07 -11.25
C TYR A 100 -14.62 11.94 -12.67
N PHE A 101 -15.93 12.04 -12.83
CA PHE A 101 -16.61 12.20 -14.11
C PHE A 101 -17.09 13.64 -14.27
N VAL A 102 -16.84 14.22 -15.45
CA VAL A 102 -17.27 15.57 -15.82
C VAL A 102 -17.93 15.52 -17.17
N HIS A 103 -19.01 16.26 -17.31
CA HIS A 103 -19.57 16.60 -18.60
C HIS A 103 -19.90 18.09 -18.66
N LEU A 104 -19.98 18.61 -19.87
CA LEU A 104 -20.46 19.95 -20.17
C LEU A 104 -21.14 19.92 -21.54
N SER A 105 -22.41 20.26 -21.60
CA SER A 105 -23.17 20.32 -22.86
C SER A 105 -23.09 21.72 -23.48
N GLU A 106 -22.96 21.82 -24.80
CA GLU A 106 -23.03 23.07 -25.58
C GLU A 106 -24.35 23.10 -26.34
N GLU A 107 -25.20 24.08 -26.04
CA GLU A 107 -26.46 24.31 -26.75
C GLU A 107 -26.20 25.08 -28.06
N ALA A 108 -26.92 24.73 -29.12
CA ALA A 108 -26.91 25.48 -30.36
C ALA A 108 -27.68 26.80 -30.18
N SER A 109 -27.04 27.92 -30.52
CA SER A 109 -27.66 29.25 -30.51
C SER A 109 -28.62 29.42 -31.69
N LEU A 110 -29.77 28.76 -31.66
CA LEU A 110 -30.84 28.91 -32.66
C LEU A 110 -31.94 29.83 -32.11
N PRO A 111 -32.55 30.70 -32.95
CA PRO A 111 -33.61 31.62 -32.54
C PRO A 111 -34.98 30.95 -32.29
N THR A 112 -35.09 29.63 -32.45
CA THR A 112 -36.34 28.85 -32.31
C THR A 112 -36.48 28.20 -30.94
N LYS A 113 -37.74 27.96 -30.49
CA LYS A 113 -38.08 27.37 -29.17
C LYS A 113 -37.54 25.95 -28.90
N THR A 114 -36.96 25.29 -29.90
CA THR A 114 -36.44 23.93 -29.78
C THR A 114 -34.98 23.99 -29.35
N ARG A 115 -34.66 23.50 -28.15
CA ARG A 115 -33.27 23.37 -27.70
C ARG A 115 -32.61 22.25 -28.49
N CYS A 116 -31.52 22.55 -29.18
CA CYS A 116 -30.70 21.57 -29.88
C CYS A 116 -29.31 21.53 -29.24
N ILE A 117 -28.74 20.35 -29.08
CA ILE A 117 -27.38 20.18 -28.58
C ILE A 117 -26.40 20.20 -29.75
N LYS A 118 -25.34 21.00 -29.62
CA LYS A 118 -24.28 21.11 -30.63
C LYS A 118 -23.13 20.17 -30.33
N ALA A 119 -22.67 20.16 -29.09
CA ALA A 119 -21.56 19.31 -28.67
C ALA A 119 -21.61 18.96 -27.18
N ILE A 120 -20.89 17.92 -26.79
CA ILE A 120 -20.69 17.53 -25.39
C ILE A 120 -19.20 17.36 -25.14
N ASP A 121 -18.70 18.07 -24.13
CA ASP A 121 -17.41 17.76 -23.53
C ASP A 121 -17.66 16.72 -22.43
N LEU A 122 -16.98 15.58 -22.48
CA LEU A 122 -17.11 14.52 -21.48
C LEU A 122 -15.75 13.94 -21.13
N GLY A 123 -15.60 13.48 -19.90
CA GLY A 123 -14.39 12.83 -19.50
C GLY A 123 -14.45 12.26 -18.10
N PHE A 124 -13.56 11.31 -17.85
CA PHE A 124 -13.37 10.72 -16.55
C PHE A 124 -11.90 10.53 -16.22
N ARG A 125 -11.66 10.43 -14.92
CA ARG A 125 -10.40 9.99 -14.34
C ARG A 125 -10.71 8.82 -13.43
N TRP A 126 -9.99 7.72 -13.63
CA TRP A 126 -10.17 6.50 -12.86
C TRP A 126 -8.81 5.87 -12.53
N GLY A 127 -8.67 5.31 -11.34
CA GLY A 127 -7.51 4.51 -11.00
C GLY A 127 -7.22 4.38 -9.51
N PRO A 128 -6.51 3.31 -9.09
CA PRO A 128 -6.28 2.89 -7.70
C PRO A 128 -5.55 3.86 -6.77
N GLY A 129 -5.26 5.11 -7.13
CA GLY A 129 -4.40 5.99 -6.34
C GLY A 129 -2.92 5.54 -6.23
N HIS A 130 -2.58 4.38 -6.77
CA HIS A 130 -1.23 3.89 -7.02
C HIS A 130 -0.74 4.33 -8.41
N SER A 131 0.36 3.76 -8.90
CA SER A 131 0.97 4.13 -10.19
C SER A 131 0.04 4.01 -11.41
N ASN A 132 -1.03 3.23 -11.32
CA ASN A 132 -1.91 2.90 -12.44
C ASN A 132 -3.09 3.87 -12.49
N TYR A 133 -3.45 4.31 -13.69
CA TYR A 133 -4.58 5.20 -13.92
C TYR A 133 -5.06 5.14 -15.38
N VAL A 134 -6.26 5.67 -15.59
CA VAL A 134 -6.81 6.09 -16.87
C VAL A 134 -7.33 7.51 -16.73
N VAL A 135 -6.94 8.35 -17.67
CA VAL A 135 -7.57 9.65 -17.90
C VAL A 135 -8.06 9.68 -19.32
N PHE A 136 -9.35 9.93 -19.48
CA PHE A 136 -10.00 9.99 -20.78
C PHE A 136 -10.94 11.20 -20.80
N PHE A 137 -10.75 12.09 -21.75
CA PHE A 137 -11.69 13.20 -21.94
C PHE A 137 -11.65 13.70 -23.37
N GLY A 138 -12.75 14.28 -23.82
CA GLY A 138 -12.89 14.68 -25.20
C GLY A 138 -14.15 15.48 -25.44
N ARG A 139 -14.32 15.86 -26.71
CA ARG A 139 -15.49 16.55 -27.21
C ARG A 139 -16.14 15.73 -28.31
N PHE A 140 -17.44 15.52 -28.17
CA PHE A 140 -18.30 14.95 -29.19
C PHE A 140 -19.11 16.06 -29.87
N ASP A 141 -19.05 16.10 -31.19
CA ASP A 141 -19.81 17.02 -32.02
C ASP A 141 -20.94 16.26 -32.73
N PHE A 142 -22.19 16.69 -32.49
CA PHE A 142 -23.38 16.04 -33.05
C PHE A 142 -23.55 16.32 -34.55
N GLU A 143 -23.15 17.51 -35.03
CA GLU A 143 -23.36 17.89 -36.43
C GLU A 143 -22.49 17.02 -37.36
N ASN A 144 -21.24 16.82 -36.97
CA ASN A 144 -20.27 16.08 -37.77
C ASN A 144 -20.13 14.61 -37.34
N SER A 145 -20.80 14.19 -36.26
CA SER A 145 -20.60 12.87 -35.64
C SER A 145 -19.11 12.56 -35.40
N THR A 146 -18.38 13.56 -34.88
CA THR A 146 -16.93 13.44 -34.64
C THR A 146 -16.64 13.42 -33.16
N PHE A 147 -15.81 12.48 -32.74
CA PHE A 147 -15.36 12.40 -31.36
C PHE A 147 -13.85 12.61 -31.29
N ARG A 148 -13.43 13.63 -30.53
CA ARG A 148 -12.01 13.96 -30.34
C ARG A 148 -11.66 13.78 -28.89
N ALA A 149 -10.69 12.93 -28.57
CA ALA A 149 -10.39 12.56 -27.20
C ALA A 149 -8.88 12.52 -26.90
N PHE A 150 -8.54 12.88 -25.68
CA PHE A 150 -7.28 12.59 -25.03
C PHE A 150 -7.42 11.30 -24.24
N LEU A 151 -6.44 10.41 -24.37
CA LEU A 151 -6.36 9.18 -23.61
C LEU A 151 -4.96 9.05 -23.02
N SER A 152 -4.88 8.91 -21.70
CA SER A 152 -3.65 8.50 -21.03
C SER A 152 -3.91 7.36 -20.08
N SER A 153 -3.10 6.32 -20.18
CA SER A 153 -3.21 5.15 -19.31
C SER A 153 -1.84 4.66 -18.86
N ARG A 154 -1.78 4.14 -17.64
CA ARG A 154 -0.66 3.38 -17.10
C ARG A 154 -1.12 2.03 -16.59
N ASN A 155 -0.67 0.94 -17.24
CA ASN A 155 -0.95 -0.46 -16.91
C ASN A 155 -2.42 -0.92 -16.89
N VAL A 156 -3.40 -0.03 -17.14
CA VAL A 156 -4.82 -0.41 -17.26
C VAL A 156 -5.11 -0.95 -18.66
N LEU A 157 -4.70 -0.22 -19.69
CA LEU A 157 -4.72 -0.69 -21.08
C LEU A 157 -3.50 -1.61 -21.32
N ARG A 158 -3.55 -2.85 -20.84
CA ARG A 158 -2.53 -3.89 -21.14
C ARG A 158 -3.06 -4.76 -22.30
N CYS A 159 -2.44 -4.61 -23.48
CA CYS A 159 -2.75 -5.21 -24.80
C CYS A 159 -3.75 -4.44 -25.69
N PRO A 160 -3.31 -4.01 -26.88
CA PRO A 160 -2.16 -3.11 -27.02
C PRO A 160 -2.59 -1.78 -27.62
N SER A 161 -2.32 -0.68 -26.93
CA SER A 161 -2.67 0.69 -27.37
C SER A 161 -4.15 0.92 -27.68
N ALA A 162 -4.56 2.18 -27.67
CA ALA A 162 -5.89 2.55 -28.16
C ALA A 162 -6.09 2.14 -29.64
N LEU A 163 -5.01 2.03 -30.42
CA LEU A 163 -5.06 1.63 -31.82
C LEU A 163 -5.61 0.22 -32.00
N GLU A 164 -5.11 -0.80 -31.29
CA GLU A 164 -5.60 -2.16 -31.48
C GLU A 164 -6.99 -2.36 -30.88
N LEU A 165 -7.34 -1.61 -29.83
CA LEU A 165 -8.71 -1.54 -29.34
C LEU A 165 -9.65 -1.04 -30.46
N MET A 166 -9.26 0.03 -31.16
CA MET A 166 -10.03 0.57 -32.29
C MET A 166 -10.07 -0.38 -33.49
N VAL A 167 -9.00 -1.14 -33.75
CA VAL A 167 -8.97 -2.14 -34.83
C VAL A 167 -9.89 -3.33 -34.48
N SER A 168 -9.75 -3.89 -33.28
CA SER A 168 -10.48 -5.09 -32.84
C SER A 168 -11.98 -4.85 -32.67
N LYS A 169 -12.38 -3.65 -32.25
CA LYS A 169 -13.78 -3.27 -32.02
C LYS A 169 -14.30 -2.28 -33.08
N SER A 170 -13.73 -2.32 -34.29
CA SER A 170 -14.07 -1.41 -35.38
C SER A 170 -15.55 -1.41 -35.76
N ASP A 171 -16.24 -2.55 -35.66
CA ASP A 171 -17.67 -2.64 -35.95
C ASP A 171 -18.55 -1.88 -34.93
N ALA A 172 -18.19 -1.89 -33.65
CA ALA A 172 -18.89 -1.11 -32.63
C ALA A 172 -18.69 0.40 -32.85
N LEU A 173 -17.46 0.82 -33.17
CA LEU A 173 -17.12 2.22 -33.43
C LEU A 173 -17.75 2.78 -34.72
N ARG A 174 -18.11 1.91 -35.69
CA ARG A 174 -18.90 2.30 -36.87
C ARG A 174 -20.33 2.69 -36.52
N GLY A 175 -20.89 2.11 -35.46
CA GLY A 175 -22.25 2.41 -35.00
C GLY A 175 -22.35 3.82 -34.42
N HIS A 176 -21.51 4.12 -33.42
CA HIS A 176 -21.49 5.45 -32.80
C HIS A 176 -20.10 5.79 -32.21
N PRO A 177 -19.50 6.98 -32.49
CA PRO A 177 -18.17 7.36 -31.99
C PRO A 177 -17.99 7.29 -30.47
N LEU A 178 -19.06 7.61 -29.72
CA LEU A 178 -19.08 7.52 -28.25
C LEU A 178 -18.97 6.10 -27.69
N GLU A 179 -19.10 5.05 -28.50
CA GLU A 179 -18.79 3.67 -28.08
C GLU A 179 -17.34 3.54 -27.60
N LEU A 180 -16.43 4.42 -28.04
CA LEU A 180 -15.08 4.46 -27.49
C LEU A 180 -15.08 4.67 -25.97
N PHE A 181 -15.98 5.51 -25.44
CA PHE A 181 -16.10 5.70 -23.99
C PHE A 181 -16.46 4.38 -23.28
N HIS A 182 -17.43 3.65 -23.84
CA HIS A 182 -17.80 2.31 -23.37
C HIS A 182 -16.62 1.34 -23.40
N LEU A 183 -15.87 1.26 -24.50
CA LEU A 183 -14.72 0.37 -24.62
C LEU A 183 -13.59 0.68 -23.62
N ILE A 184 -13.35 1.96 -23.30
CA ILE A 184 -12.35 2.32 -22.29
C ILE A 184 -12.84 1.94 -20.88
N LEU A 185 -14.15 2.09 -20.59
CA LEU A 185 -14.71 1.59 -19.33
C LEU A 185 -14.67 0.06 -19.24
N GLU A 186 -14.87 -0.65 -20.37
CA GLU A 186 -14.74 -2.11 -20.45
C GLU A 186 -13.32 -2.53 -20.08
N CYS A 187 -12.30 -1.81 -20.55
CA CYS A 187 -10.91 -2.04 -20.16
C CYS A 187 -10.66 -1.81 -18.65
N CYS A 188 -11.32 -0.82 -18.05
CA CYS A 188 -11.22 -0.57 -16.61
C CYS A 188 -11.87 -1.71 -15.82
N GLU A 189 -13.01 -2.22 -16.28
CA GLU A 189 -13.71 -3.35 -15.66
C GLU A 189 -12.92 -4.65 -15.78
N HIS A 190 -12.34 -4.95 -16.94
CA HIS A 190 -11.44 -6.10 -17.11
C HIS A 190 -10.20 -6.03 -16.21
N TYR A 191 -9.65 -4.82 -15.99
CA TYR A 191 -8.57 -4.64 -15.03
C TYR A 191 -9.03 -5.03 -13.62
N ILE A 192 -10.23 -4.62 -13.21
CA ILE A 192 -10.80 -4.97 -11.91
C ILE A 192 -11.00 -6.48 -11.80
N ASP A 193 -11.63 -7.11 -12.80
CA ASP A 193 -11.93 -8.55 -12.81
C ASP A 193 -10.64 -9.37 -12.63
N ARG A 194 -9.59 -9.08 -13.40
CA ARG A 194 -8.30 -9.76 -13.27
C ARG A 194 -7.70 -9.59 -11.88
N ASP A 195 -7.63 -8.37 -11.37
CA ASP A 195 -7.05 -8.11 -10.06
C ASP A 195 -7.91 -8.75 -8.93
N ALA A 196 -9.22 -8.89 -9.13
CA ALA A 196 -10.12 -9.59 -8.21
C ALA A 196 -9.89 -11.10 -8.22
N GLN A 197 -9.66 -11.70 -9.39
CA GLN A 197 -9.30 -13.11 -9.54
C GLN A 197 -7.95 -13.41 -8.86
N ASP A 198 -6.96 -12.52 -9.00
CA ASP A 198 -5.68 -12.64 -8.30
C ASP A 198 -5.85 -12.59 -6.77
N CYS A 199 -6.71 -11.70 -6.26
CA CYS A 199 -7.03 -11.63 -4.83
C CYS A 199 -7.75 -12.90 -4.33
N ASN A 200 -8.69 -13.44 -5.11
CA ASN A 200 -9.36 -14.71 -4.82
C ASN A 200 -8.37 -15.87 -4.69
N LYS A 201 -7.43 -15.97 -5.64
CA LYS A 201 -6.40 -17.02 -5.62
C LYS A 201 -5.56 -16.92 -4.35
N LYS A 202 -5.07 -15.72 -4.01
CA LYS A 202 -4.30 -15.47 -2.78
C LYS A 202 -5.08 -15.80 -1.52
N MET A 203 -6.38 -15.47 -1.47
CA MET A 203 -7.24 -15.84 -0.35
C MET A 203 -7.29 -17.37 -0.17
N ILE A 204 -7.41 -18.12 -1.26
CA ILE A 204 -7.44 -19.59 -1.20
C ILE A 204 -6.07 -20.13 -0.73
N GLU A 205 -4.96 -19.59 -1.23
CA GLU A 205 -3.61 -19.95 -0.78
C GLU A 205 -3.40 -19.69 0.72
N ILE A 206 -3.92 -18.56 1.23
CA ILE A 206 -3.92 -18.22 2.66
C ILE A 206 -4.73 -19.25 3.46
N GLY A 207 -5.97 -19.54 3.05
CA GLY A 207 -6.83 -20.50 3.75
C GLY A 207 -6.24 -21.92 3.78
N ALA A 208 -5.60 -22.35 2.69
CA ALA A 208 -4.89 -23.63 2.60
C ALA A 208 -3.70 -23.66 3.58
N SER A 209 -3.01 -22.53 3.73
CA SER A 209 -1.86 -22.37 4.63
C SER A 209 -2.24 -22.30 6.11
N LEU A 210 -3.48 -21.92 6.41
CA LEU A 210 -4.07 -21.92 7.76
C LEU A 210 -4.74 -23.26 8.14
N GLN A 211 -4.73 -24.25 7.23
CA GLN A 211 -5.42 -25.55 7.40
C GLN A 211 -6.94 -25.43 7.60
N VAL A 212 -7.54 -24.32 7.17
CA VAL A 212 -9.00 -24.10 7.26
C VAL A 212 -9.74 -24.79 6.10
N MET A 213 -9.02 -25.11 5.02
CA MET A 213 -9.59 -25.77 3.84
C MET A 213 -9.03 -27.17 3.61
N ASP A 214 -9.86 -28.02 3.00
CA ASP A 214 -9.49 -29.38 2.63
C ASP A 214 -8.31 -29.40 1.63
N LYS A 215 -7.34 -30.25 1.91
CA LYS A 215 -6.10 -30.34 1.14
C LYS A 215 -6.32 -31.00 -0.22
N GLY A 216 -7.20 -31.99 -0.31
CA GLY A 216 -7.51 -32.68 -1.56
C GLY A 216 -8.18 -31.75 -2.57
N TRP A 217 -9.07 -30.88 -2.08
CA TRP A 217 -9.66 -29.83 -2.88
C TRP A 217 -8.60 -28.84 -3.40
N THR A 218 -7.75 -28.27 -2.55
CA THR A 218 -6.75 -27.27 -2.98
C THR A 218 -5.71 -27.82 -3.96
N ASP A 219 -5.27 -29.07 -3.75
CA ASP A 219 -4.29 -29.73 -4.62
C ASP A 219 -4.88 -30.02 -6.02
N GLY A 220 -6.18 -30.32 -6.11
CA GLY A 220 -6.90 -30.52 -7.37
C GLY A 220 -7.00 -29.28 -8.26
N TRP A 221 -6.91 -28.08 -7.68
CA TRP A 221 -6.89 -26.80 -8.41
C TRP A 221 -5.47 -26.30 -8.71
N GLY A 222 -4.42 -27.07 -8.35
CA GLY A 222 -3.02 -26.65 -8.52
C GLY A 222 -2.62 -25.47 -7.62
N ILE A 223 -3.32 -25.28 -6.49
CA ILE A 223 -3.07 -24.18 -5.56
C ILE A 223 -2.13 -24.70 -4.46
N HIS A 224 -0.86 -24.32 -4.55
CA HIS A 224 0.17 -24.74 -3.60
C HIS A 224 0.18 -23.86 -2.35
N ARG A 225 0.43 -24.47 -1.17
CA ARG A 225 0.64 -23.74 0.08
C ARG A 225 1.85 -22.82 -0.05
N ALA A 226 1.76 -21.61 0.50
CA ALA A 226 2.93 -20.77 0.67
C ALA A 226 3.93 -21.49 1.60
N ASN A 227 5.14 -21.76 1.09
CA ASN A 227 6.16 -22.56 1.78
C ASN A 227 6.74 -21.88 3.02
N ASP A 228 6.56 -20.57 3.17
CA ASP A 228 7.17 -19.81 4.26
C ASP A 228 6.16 -19.50 5.38
N SER A 229 6.56 -19.80 6.61
CA SER A 229 5.75 -19.56 7.82
C SER A 229 5.90 -18.14 8.38
N SER A 230 6.97 -17.44 8.00
CA SER A 230 7.29 -16.10 8.53
C SER A 230 6.56 -14.95 7.84
N ASP A 231 6.05 -15.14 6.61
CA ASP A 231 5.49 -14.09 5.74
C ASP A 231 3.94 -14.16 5.61
N LYS A 232 3.28 -14.99 6.43
CA LYS A 232 1.83 -15.24 6.32
C LYS A 232 1.00 -14.04 6.75
N SER A 233 1.37 -13.38 7.85
CA SER A 233 0.65 -12.22 8.37
C SER A 233 0.71 -11.03 7.41
N SER A 234 1.91 -10.71 6.91
CA SER A 234 2.15 -9.70 5.87
C SER A 234 1.37 -9.99 4.59
N THR A 235 1.35 -11.23 4.13
CA THR A 235 0.59 -11.63 2.93
C THR A 235 -0.92 -11.41 3.11
N ILE A 236 -1.47 -11.72 4.29
CA ILE A 236 -2.88 -11.46 4.61
C ILE A 236 -3.18 -9.96 4.59
N TYR A 237 -2.35 -9.14 5.24
CA TYR A 237 -2.53 -7.68 5.25
C TYR A 237 -2.44 -7.07 3.85
N VAL A 238 -1.44 -7.44 3.06
CA VAL A 238 -1.26 -6.93 1.69
C VAL A 238 -2.46 -7.31 0.81
N THR A 239 -2.98 -8.53 0.98
CA THR A 239 -4.16 -8.99 0.24
C THR A 239 -5.42 -8.24 0.68
N LEU A 240 -5.62 -8.03 1.99
CA LEU A 240 -6.74 -7.26 2.53
C LEU A 240 -6.72 -5.79 2.05
N ASP A 241 -5.54 -5.16 2.06
CA ASP A 241 -5.35 -3.80 1.53
C ASP A 241 -5.66 -3.76 0.02
N SER A 242 -5.15 -4.73 -0.74
CA SER A 242 -5.42 -4.86 -2.18
C SER A 242 -6.92 -4.99 -2.48
N VAL A 243 -7.64 -5.83 -1.74
CA VAL A 243 -9.11 -6.00 -1.87
C VAL A 243 -9.84 -4.70 -1.50
N SER A 244 -9.39 -4.01 -0.46
CA SER A 244 -9.98 -2.73 -0.03
C SER A 244 -9.85 -1.66 -1.10
N TRP A 245 -8.65 -1.54 -1.70
CA TRP A 245 -8.40 -0.65 -2.84
C TRP A 245 -9.22 -1.03 -4.07
N LEU A 246 -9.31 -2.32 -4.38
CA LEU A 246 -10.06 -2.80 -5.54
C LEU A 246 -11.56 -2.55 -5.39
N LYS A 247 -12.11 -2.78 -4.20
CA LYS A 247 -13.50 -2.43 -3.84
C LYS A 247 -13.74 -0.94 -4.06
N LYS A 248 -12.81 -0.09 -3.63
CA LYS A 248 -12.89 1.35 -3.88
C LYS A 248 -12.99 1.61 -5.39
N ASN A 249 -12.07 1.08 -6.19
CA ASN A 249 -12.06 1.26 -7.65
C ASN A 249 -13.35 0.79 -8.34
N CYS A 250 -13.96 -0.29 -7.85
CA CYS A 250 -15.28 -0.74 -8.29
C CYS A 250 -16.33 0.36 -8.05
N CYS A 251 -16.45 0.86 -6.82
CA CYS A 251 -17.39 1.93 -6.49
C CYS A 251 -17.15 3.18 -7.35
N GLU A 252 -15.88 3.53 -7.58
CA GLU A 252 -15.51 4.66 -8.41
C GLU A 252 -15.91 4.46 -9.89
N LEU A 253 -15.73 3.25 -10.43
CA LEU A 253 -16.16 2.90 -11.79
C LEU A 253 -17.69 2.92 -11.92
N ILE A 254 -18.40 2.42 -10.91
CA ILE A 254 -19.86 2.44 -10.82
C ILE A 254 -20.38 3.88 -10.84
N ASP A 255 -19.79 4.78 -10.05
CA ASP A 255 -20.17 6.20 -10.01
C ASP A 255 -19.98 6.86 -11.38
N ILE A 256 -18.86 6.60 -12.06
CA ILE A 256 -18.61 7.10 -13.42
C ILE A 256 -19.67 6.58 -14.40
N GLY A 257 -19.94 5.27 -14.37
CA GLY A 257 -20.95 4.64 -15.23
C GLY A 257 -22.35 5.19 -14.98
N GLN A 258 -22.77 5.32 -13.72
CA GLN A 258 -24.07 5.87 -13.34
C GLN A 258 -24.24 7.31 -13.81
N ARG A 259 -23.25 8.19 -13.58
CA ARG A 259 -23.33 9.58 -14.03
C ARG A 259 -23.38 9.72 -15.55
N TYR A 260 -22.76 8.80 -16.29
CA TYR A 260 -22.88 8.76 -17.73
C TYR A 260 -24.27 8.32 -18.19
N LEU A 261 -24.88 7.33 -17.51
CA LEU A 261 -26.25 6.90 -17.78
C LEU A 261 -27.25 8.04 -17.50
N ASP A 262 -27.10 8.73 -16.36
CA ASP A 262 -27.90 9.91 -16.00
C ASP A 262 -27.77 11.00 -17.09
N LEU A 263 -26.54 11.27 -17.55
CA LEU A 263 -26.29 12.20 -18.66
C LEU A 263 -27.00 11.78 -19.95
N ALA A 264 -26.94 10.49 -20.31
CA ALA A 264 -27.60 9.98 -21.51
C ALA A 264 -29.13 10.12 -21.40
N GLU A 265 -29.69 9.87 -20.22
CA GLU A 265 -31.11 10.08 -19.94
C GLU A 265 -31.50 11.56 -20.05
N ASP A 266 -30.71 12.46 -19.47
CA ASP A 266 -30.93 13.90 -19.49
C ASP A 266 -30.88 14.46 -20.91
N ILE A 267 -29.95 14.00 -21.73
CA ILE A 267 -29.82 14.41 -23.14
C ILE A 267 -31.01 13.94 -23.96
N ARG A 268 -31.43 12.69 -23.76
CA ARG A 268 -32.62 12.15 -24.43
C ARG A 268 -33.88 12.93 -24.05
N ASN A 269 -34.02 13.30 -22.78
CA ASN A 269 -35.18 14.04 -22.28
C ASN A 269 -35.18 15.52 -22.74
N THR A 270 -34.01 16.15 -22.81
CA THR A 270 -33.89 17.60 -23.10
C THR A 270 -33.79 17.90 -24.59
N TYR A 271 -33.07 17.06 -25.34
CA TYR A 271 -32.72 17.30 -26.75
C TYR A 271 -33.27 16.25 -27.71
N HIS A 272 -33.91 15.19 -27.21
CA HIS A 272 -34.42 14.07 -28.02
C HIS A 272 -33.35 13.41 -28.90
N CYS A 273 -32.11 13.36 -28.40
CA CYS A 273 -30.99 12.65 -29.03
C CYS A 273 -30.61 11.43 -28.19
N ASP A 274 -30.31 10.31 -28.85
CA ASP A 274 -29.85 9.10 -28.18
C ASP A 274 -28.32 9.00 -28.26
N ILE A 275 -27.72 8.63 -27.13
CA ILE A 275 -26.30 8.36 -26.96
C ILE A 275 -26.16 6.89 -26.52
N PRO A 276 -25.11 6.16 -26.94
CA PRO A 276 -24.86 4.80 -26.50
C PRO A 276 -24.86 4.67 -24.98
N LYS A 277 -25.77 3.86 -24.44
CA LYS A 277 -25.92 3.65 -22.98
C LYS A 277 -25.96 2.19 -22.56
N ASP A 278 -26.40 1.29 -23.44
CA ASP A 278 -26.61 -0.13 -23.09
C ASP A 278 -25.30 -0.79 -22.65
N GLY A 279 -24.22 -0.62 -23.42
CA GLY A 279 -22.91 -1.16 -23.05
C GLY A 279 -22.35 -0.61 -21.74
N VAL A 280 -22.60 0.67 -21.42
CA VAL A 280 -22.19 1.26 -20.14
C VAL A 280 -23.06 0.73 -18.98
N GLY A 281 -24.34 0.47 -19.24
CA GLY A 281 -25.25 -0.20 -18.31
C GLY A 281 -24.76 -1.59 -17.93
N ASP A 282 -24.36 -2.39 -18.91
CA ASP A 282 -23.81 -3.74 -18.71
C ASP A 282 -22.52 -3.71 -17.89
N ILE A 283 -21.58 -2.81 -18.22
CA ILE A 283 -20.35 -2.63 -17.44
C ILE A 283 -20.67 -2.24 -16.00
N THR A 284 -21.59 -1.29 -15.80
CA THR A 284 -21.99 -0.84 -14.46
C THR A 284 -22.60 -1.98 -13.66
N HIS A 285 -23.39 -2.84 -14.31
CA HIS A 285 -23.97 -4.04 -13.69
C HIS A 285 -22.88 -5.05 -13.29
N ARG A 286 -21.94 -5.37 -14.18
CA ARG A 286 -20.81 -6.27 -13.85
C ARG A 286 -19.91 -5.70 -12.76
N ALA A 287 -19.60 -4.41 -12.81
CA ALA A 287 -18.83 -3.73 -11.77
C ALA A 287 -19.51 -3.81 -10.39
N LYS A 288 -20.86 -3.72 -10.32
CA LYS A 288 -21.62 -3.95 -9.09
C LYS A 288 -21.48 -5.39 -8.60
N LEU A 289 -21.54 -6.38 -9.48
CA LEU A 289 -21.32 -7.78 -9.14
C LEU A 289 -19.92 -7.99 -8.54
N HIS A 290 -18.88 -7.45 -9.18
CA HIS A 290 -17.51 -7.47 -8.65
C HIS A 290 -17.40 -6.79 -7.28
N CYS A 291 -18.07 -5.66 -7.08
CA CYS A 291 -18.11 -4.99 -5.78
C CYS A 291 -18.70 -5.90 -4.69
N HIS A 292 -19.80 -6.59 -4.96
CA HIS A 292 -20.40 -7.55 -4.02
C HIS A 292 -19.45 -8.71 -3.70
N MET A 293 -18.76 -9.24 -4.72
CA MET A 293 -17.75 -10.29 -4.53
C MET A 293 -16.59 -9.80 -3.65
N LEU A 294 -16.11 -8.58 -3.86
CA LEU A 294 -15.01 -7.99 -3.09
C LEU A 294 -15.39 -7.71 -1.64
N VAL A 295 -16.63 -7.30 -1.37
CA VAL A 295 -17.15 -7.18 0.01
C VAL A 295 -17.15 -8.53 0.72
N TYR A 296 -17.56 -9.60 0.02
CA TYR A 296 -17.47 -10.95 0.57
C TYR A 296 -16.02 -11.36 0.84
N LEU A 297 -15.11 -11.11 -0.10
CA LEU A 297 -13.69 -11.43 0.05
C LEU A 297 -13.03 -10.71 1.22
N GLU A 298 -13.34 -9.42 1.39
CA GLU A 298 -12.88 -8.62 2.52
C GLU A 298 -13.36 -9.20 3.85
N ALA A 299 -14.63 -9.61 3.95
CA ALA A 299 -15.18 -10.23 5.16
C ALA A 299 -14.50 -11.57 5.48
N VAL A 300 -14.25 -12.41 4.46
CA VAL A 300 -13.54 -13.68 4.63
C VAL A 300 -12.10 -13.45 5.07
N LEU A 301 -11.37 -12.54 4.41
CA LEU A 301 -9.99 -12.21 4.77
C LEU A 301 -9.88 -11.63 6.18
N ALA A 302 -10.80 -10.73 6.56
CA ALA A 302 -10.85 -10.17 7.92
C ALA A 302 -11.12 -11.27 8.97
N SER A 303 -12.01 -12.22 8.66
CA SER A 303 -12.27 -13.37 9.54
C SER A 303 -11.03 -14.26 9.71
N GLN A 304 -10.35 -14.60 8.60
CA GLN A 304 -9.11 -15.39 8.62
C GLN A 304 -7.98 -14.70 9.38
N PHE A 305 -7.86 -13.38 9.20
CA PHE A 305 -6.90 -12.54 9.91
C PHE A 305 -7.15 -12.57 11.43
N ASN A 306 -8.40 -12.38 11.85
CA ASN A 306 -8.79 -12.44 13.26
C ASN A 306 -8.52 -13.83 13.86
N PHE A 307 -8.83 -14.90 13.13
CA PHE A 307 -8.52 -16.27 13.55
C PHE A 307 -7.01 -16.47 13.75
N HIS A 308 -6.19 -16.06 12.79
CA HIS A 308 -4.74 -16.18 12.87
C HIS A 308 -4.16 -15.44 14.08
N ASN A 309 -4.60 -14.20 14.33
CA ASN A 309 -4.17 -13.43 15.49
C ASN A 309 -4.56 -14.09 16.81
N ASN A 310 -5.78 -14.62 16.91
CA ASN A 310 -6.22 -15.32 18.12
C ASN A 310 -5.35 -16.56 18.41
N VAL A 311 -4.97 -17.32 17.38
CA VAL A 311 -4.05 -18.47 17.53
C VAL A 311 -2.66 -18.00 17.97
N LEU A 312 -2.12 -16.93 17.38
CA LEU A 312 -0.83 -16.36 17.78
C LEU A 312 -0.84 -15.88 19.23
N MET A 313 -1.90 -15.19 19.66
CA MET A 313 -2.05 -14.73 21.03
C MET A 313 -2.11 -15.91 22.03
N GLN A 314 -2.78 -17.01 21.67
CA GLN A 314 -2.80 -18.22 22.49
C GLN A 314 -1.40 -18.86 22.63
N GLN A 315 -0.65 -18.95 21.54
CA GLN A 315 0.73 -19.48 21.57
C GLN A 315 1.67 -18.58 22.39
N GLN A 316 1.51 -17.26 22.27
CA GLN A 316 2.27 -16.29 23.05
C GLN A 316 1.94 -16.39 24.54
N ALA A 317 0.65 -16.57 24.90
CA ALA A 317 0.25 -16.80 26.28
C ALA A 317 0.86 -18.08 26.86
N GLN A 318 0.88 -19.19 26.11
CA GLN A 318 1.52 -20.43 26.55
C GLN A 318 3.04 -20.27 26.76
N SER A 319 3.72 -19.58 25.83
CA SER A 319 5.16 -19.30 25.94
C SER A 319 5.47 -18.42 27.16
N ALA A 320 4.65 -17.38 27.41
CA ALA A 320 4.77 -16.53 28.59
C ALA A 320 4.57 -17.29 29.90
N LEU A 321 3.63 -18.24 29.94
CA LEU A 321 3.43 -19.13 31.09
C LEU A 321 4.63 -20.06 31.31
N ALA A 322 5.19 -20.63 30.24
CA ALA A 322 6.40 -21.47 30.31
C ALA A 322 7.60 -20.68 30.82
N LEU A 323 7.79 -19.46 30.32
CA LEU A 323 8.84 -18.55 30.78
C LEU A 323 8.65 -18.21 32.27
N SER A 324 7.43 -17.87 32.69
CA SER A 324 7.12 -17.56 34.09
C SER A 324 7.41 -18.75 35.03
N LYS A 325 7.10 -19.98 34.62
CA LYS A 325 7.45 -21.20 35.36
C LYS A 325 8.97 -21.38 35.46
N SER A 326 9.69 -21.16 34.36
CA SER A 326 11.16 -21.22 34.35
C SER A 326 11.77 -20.15 35.27
N SER A 327 11.31 -18.90 35.18
CA SER A 327 11.73 -17.81 36.07
C SER A 327 11.44 -18.12 37.53
N LYS A 328 10.29 -18.73 37.85
CA LYS A 328 9.98 -19.19 39.22
C LYS A 328 10.98 -20.24 39.71
N ASN A 329 11.31 -21.22 38.86
CA ASN A 329 12.28 -22.25 39.20
C ASN A 329 13.69 -21.67 39.39
N ILE A 330 14.10 -20.75 38.53
CA ILE A 330 15.37 -20.02 38.66
C ILE A 330 15.38 -19.23 39.97
N ALA A 331 14.33 -18.46 40.28
CA ALA A 331 14.24 -17.70 41.53
C ALA A 331 14.31 -18.61 42.77
N ALA A 332 13.65 -19.77 42.75
CA ALA A 332 13.71 -20.75 43.83
C ALA A 332 15.12 -21.37 43.97
N ALA A 333 15.78 -21.70 42.86
CA ALA A 333 17.16 -22.17 42.85
C ALA A 333 18.12 -21.10 43.38
N SER A 334 18.01 -19.86 42.90
CA SER A 334 18.79 -18.72 43.37
C SER A 334 18.57 -18.43 44.85
N GLN A 335 17.34 -18.60 45.37
CA GLN A 335 17.06 -18.46 46.81
C GLN A 335 17.80 -19.53 47.61
N LYS A 336 17.82 -20.79 47.13
CA LYS A 336 18.55 -21.88 47.76
C LYS A 336 20.06 -21.65 47.72
N ASP A 337 20.60 -21.20 46.59
CA ASP A 337 22.01 -20.88 46.43
C ASP A 337 22.42 -19.72 47.34
N ALA A 338 21.60 -18.67 47.42
CA ALA A 338 21.81 -17.56 48.34
C ALA A 338 21.80 -18.01 49.81
N SER A 339 20.91 -18.93 50.20
CA SER A 339 20.89 -19.48 51.56
C SER A 339 22.15 -20.30 51.89
N SER A 340 22.65 -21.06 50.91
CA SER A 340 23.90 -21.82 51.05
C SER A 340 25.11 -20.89 51.12
N MET A 341 25.14 -19.86 50.28
CA MET A 341 26.18 -18.82 50.29
C MET A 341 26.20 -18.09 51.64
N LYS A 342 25.04 -17.71 52.20
CA LYS A 342 24.95 -17.11 53.54
C LYS A 342 25.59 -18.01 54.61
N THR A 343 25.35 -19.32 54.54
CA THR A 343 25.92 -20.28 55.50
C THR A 343 27.44 -20.34 55.39
N ILE A 344 27.98 -20.42 54.16
CA ILE A 344 29.44 -20.39 53.93
C ILE A 344 30.03 -19.06 54.44
N SER A 345 29.38 -17.94 54.15
CA SER A 345 29.82 -16.62 54.63
C SER A 345 29.80 -16.52 56.16
N TYR A 346 28.80 -17.08 56.84
CA TYR A 346 28.81 -17.13 58.30
C TYR A 346 29.94 -17.99 58.85
N LEU A 347 30.22 -19.14 58.22
CA LEU A 347 31.35 -19.98 58.61
C LEU A 347 32.67 -19.24 58.42
N THR A 348 32.90 -18.57 57.28
CA THR A 348 34.13 -17.81 57.07
C THR A 348 34.25 -16.65 58.05
N LEU A 349 33.16 -15.94 58.36
CA LEU A 349 33.15 -14.85 59.33
C LEU A 349 33.52 -15.30 60.75
N ILE A 350 33.19 -16.53 61.15
CA ILE A 350 33.55 -17.08 62.47
C ILE A 350 34.96 -17.68 62.46
N PHE A 351 35.27 -18.48 61.44
CA PHE A 351 36.54 -19.20 61.36
C PHE A 351 37.72 -18.27 61.12
N LEU A 352 37.58 -17.22 60.31
CA LEU A 352 38.68 -16.32 59.98
C LEU A 352 39.28 -15.60 61.21
N PRO A 353 38.48 -15.02 62.13
CA PRO A 353 39.02 -14.48 63.38
C PRO A 353 39.56 -15.58 64.31
N ALA A 354 38.95 -16.75 64.37
CA ALA A 354 39.42 -17.85 65.21
C ALA A 354 40.75 -18.43 64.72
N THR A 355 40.92 -18.63 63.41
CA THR A 355 42.18 -19.06 62.81
C THR A 355 43.24 -17.98 62.91
N PHE A 356 42.88 -16.70 62.81
CA PHE A 356 43.79 -15.59 63.09
C PHE A 356 44.32 -15.64 64.54
N VAL A 357 43.44 -15.81 65.53
CA VAL A 357 43.84 -15.96 66.94
C VAL A 357 44.69 -17.22 67.15
N SER A 358 44.30 -18.36 66.56
CA SER A 358 45.10 -19.60 66.62
C SER A 358 46.47 -19.44 65.98
N ALA A 359 46.57 -18.70 64.88
CA ALA A 359 47.85 -18.40 64.23
C ALA A 359 48.73 -17.55 65.14
N ILE A 360 48.18 -16.51 65.79
CA ILE A 360 48.91 -15.71 66.79
C ILE A 360 49.50 -16.61 67.88
N PHE A 361 48.71 -17.50 68.47
CA PHE A 361 49.19 -18.41 69.52
C PHE A 361 50.15 -19.49 69.02
N SER A 362 50.11 -19.83 67.73
CA SER A 362 51.03 -20.79 67.11
C SER A 362 52.37 -20.16 66.69
N THR A 363 52.45 -18.83 66.59
CA THR A 363 53.73 -18.14 66.40
C THR A 363 54.55 -18.18 67.69
N THR A 364 55.88 -18.09 67.58
CA THR A 364 56.83 -18.15 68.72
C THR A 364 56.79 -16.95 69.66
N ILE A 365 55.74 -16.11 69.59
CA ILE A 365 55.58 -14.93 70.44
C ILE A 365 55.25 -15.34 71.90
N PHE A 366 54.56 -16.48 72.07
CA PHE A 366 54.23 -17.06 73.38
C PHE A 366 54.88 -18.43 73.54
N ASP A 367 55.73 -18.60 74.55
CA ASP A 367 56.36 -19.88 74.87
C ASP A 367 55.74 -20.47 76.14
N PHE A 368 54.70 -21.28 75.95
CA PHE A 368 53.94 -21.89 77.03
C PHE A 368 54.69 -23.02 77.75
N GLN A 369 55.87 -23.45 77.29
CA GLN A 369 56.71 -24.41 78.03
C GLN A 369 57.28 -23.81 79.33
N ASN A 370 57.33 -22.48 79.42
CA ASN A 370 57.76 -21.74 80.62
C ASN A 370 56.60 -21.44 81.60
N TRP A 371 55.39 -21.89 81.30
CA TRP A 371 54.21 -21.66 82.16
C TRP A 371 54.18 -22.66 83.33
N GLY A 372 54.42 -22.18 84.56
CA GLY A 372 54.27 -22.97 85.80
C GLY A 372 55.56 -23.51 86.41
N THR A 373 56.72 -23.26 85.78
CA THR A 373 58.03 -23.58 86.37
C THR A 373 58.46 -22.42 87.26
N GLY A 374 58.67 -22.66 88.56
CA GLY A 374 58.88 -21.64 89.61
C GLY A 374 60.17 -20.80 89.54
N GLY A 375 60.69 -20.49 88.35
CA GLY A 375 61.79 -19.55 88.13
C GLY A 375 61.38 -18.52 87.07
N ASN A 376 61.92 -17.30 87.16
CA ASN A 376 61.61 -16.11 86.36
C ASN A 376 61.87 -16.25 84.83
N ALA A 377 61.28 -17.22 84.17
CA ALA A 377 61.32 -17.38 82.72
C ALA A 377 60.15 -16.62 82.09
N SER A 378 60.45 -15.61 81.26
CA SER A 378 59.44 -14.80 80.57
C SER A 378 58.68 -15.66 79.57
N VAL A 379 57.37 -15.79 79.78
CA VAL A 379 56.45 -16.54 78.90
C VAL A 379 56.20 -15.81 77.57
N VAL A 380 56.55 -14.52 77.50
CA VAL A 380 56.35 -13.66 76.32
C VAL A 380 57.70 -13.27 75.71
N SER A 381 57.81 -13.38 74.39
CA SER A 381 58.96 -12.93 73.59
C SER A 381 59.21 -11.43 73.75
N PRO A 382 60.47 -10.96 73.89
CA PRO A 382 60.79 -9.54 73.94
C PRO A 382 60.38 -8.73 72.71
N GLY A 383 59.94 -9.33 71.59
CA GLY A 383 59.51 -8.60 70.37
C GLY A 383 58.00 -8.44 70.19
N TRP A 384 57.19 -8.84 71.18
CA TRP A 384 55.73 -8.98 71.03
C TRP A 384 54.99 -7.69 70.62
N TRP A 385 55.52 -6.52 70.95
CA TRP A 385 54.92 -5.22 70.65
C TRP A 385 54.89 -4.89 69.15
N VAL A 386 55.76 -5.50 68.33
CA VAL A 386 55.81 -5.26 66.87
C VAL A 386 54.48 -5.65 66.22
N PHE A 387 53.89 -6.76 66.67
CA PHE A 387 52.59 -7.25 66.21
C PHE A 387 51.44 -6.24 66.42
N PHE A 388 51.40 -5.59 67.59
CA PHE A 388 50.38 -4.57 67.86
C PHE A 388 50.64 -3.26 67.10
N SER A 389 51.91 -2.88 66.93
CA SER A 389 52.26 -1.67 66.18
C SER A 389 51.92 -1.76 64.69
N GLU A 390 52.01 -2.94 64.07
CA GLU A 390 51.62 -3.18 62.68
C GLU A 390 50.09 -3.28 62.49
N LEU A 391 49.36 -3.83 63.47
CA LEU A 391 47.89 -3.91 63.40
C LEU A 391 47.23 -2.52 63.51
N GLN A 392 47.86 -1.58 64.23
CA GLN A 392 47.36 -0.21 64.40
C GLN A 392 47.54 0.66 63.15
N LEU A 393 48.50 0.36 62.27
CA LEU A 393 48.73 1.13 61.04
C LEU A 393 47.69 0.86 59.94
N ASN A 394 47.01 -0.28 59.96
CA ASN A 394 46.03 -0.64 58.91
C ASN A 394 44.55 -0.35 59.27
N ASN A 395 44.25 0.08 60.50
CA ASN A 395 42.87 0.20 61.00
C ASN A 395 42.26 1.62 60.91
N VAL A 396 42.93 2.56 60.25
CA VAL A 396 42.49 3.97 60.25
C VAL A 396 41.46 4.32 59.16
N ASP A 397 41.30 3.54 58.08
CA ASP A 397 40.44 3.98 56.95
C ASP A 397 39.32 3.05 56.46
N TYR A 398 39.16 1.82 56.99
CA TYR A 398 38.17 0.87 56.42
C TYR A 398 36.83 0.77 57.16
N THR A 399 36.73 1.23 58.40
CA THR A 399 35.51 1.12 59.23
C THR A 399 34.41 2.12 58.86
N LYS A 400 34.70 3.16 58.08
CA LYS A 400 33.67 4.14 57.64
C LYS A 400 32.93 3.77 56.35
N ARG A 401 33.31 2.72 55.62
CA ARG A 401 32.63 2.33 54.35
C ARG A 401 31.89 0.99 54.37
N MET A 402 32.08 0.12 55.36
CA MET A 402 31.43 -1.21 55.36
C MET A 402 30.05 -1.27 56.04
N VAL A 403 29.67 -0.31 56.89
CA VAL A 403 28.39 -0.38 57.63
C VAL A 403 27.17 0.02 56.76
N LEU A 404 27.39 0.62 55.59
CA LEU A 404 26.31 1.06 54.70
C LEU A 404 25.91 0.07 53.59
N VAL A 405 26.53 -1.12 53.51
CA VAL A 405 26.22 -2.12 52.46
C VAL A 405 25.63 -3.43 53.02
N ALA A 406 25.44 -3.53 54.35
CA ALA A 406 24.95 -4.76 54.99
C ALA A 406 23.46 -4.69 55.42
N TRP A 407 22.75 -3.60 55.13
CA TRP A 407 21.31 -3.44 55.41
C TRP A 407 20.60 -2.70 54.26
N GLU A 408 20.62 -3.30 53.08
CA GLU A 408 19.57 -3.32 52.06
C GLU A 408 19.60 -4.71 51.41
#